data_AF-A0A8D8FHD1-F1
#
_entry.id   AF-A0A8D8FHD1-F1
#
_cell.length_a   1.000
_cell.length_b   1.000
_cell.length_c   1.000
_cell.angle_alpha   90.00
_cell.angle_beta   90.00
_cell.angle_gamma   90.00
#
_symmetry.space_group_name_H-M   'P 1'
#
loop_
_entity.id
_entity.type
_entity.pdbx_description
1 polymer ?
#
loop_
_entity_poly.entity_id
_entity_poly.type
_entity_poly.pdbx_seq_one_letter_code
_entity_poly.pdbx_strand_id
1 'polypeptide(L)'
;MDEGSVATDVQYDEYFARFADIFTQPTADTLMIYIPGDNDLGRDGLEPISAENVQRFRQYFAEQPSWELLGRAKFYNINRVSMTLPPADDLNYDAQSRSIFLSHMSLLKSAGEFSAQAVDAFRPDVIFSANDHSSKVATVPKSRLLMEDITHSPLNVDRSKRHDVSVFDLASLRLQQRLLEILVPTCSYRMGAMKIGYGYAVLDGDTLKYTVLWTAQRYYQLASYSLLIIPLKLLCGQIWCALFKRYWCCCRPRNRTPYLPLHTN
;
A
#
# COMPACT_ATOMS: atom_id res chain seq x y z
N MET A 1 5.93 -6.35 -1.68
CA MET A 1 6.97 -6.92 -0.79
C MET A 1 8.12 -5.93 -0.77
N ASP A 2 8.56 -5.49 0.39
CA ASP A 2 9.48 -4.35 0.49
C ASP A 2 10.91 -4.77 0.79
N GLU A 3 11.38 -5.73 0.01
CA GLU A 3 12.71 -6.30 0.16
C GLU A 3 13.28 -6.71 -1.20
N GLY A 4 12.76 -6.11 -2.30
CA GLY A 4 13.18 -6.42 -3.65
C GLY A 4 14.70 -6.33 -3.83
N SER A 5 15.38 -5.39 -3.16
CA SER A 5 16.83 -5.20 -3.22
C SER A 5 17.62 -5.85 -2.08
N VAL A 6 16.99 -6.22 -0.96
CA VAL A 6 17.70 -6.61 0.29
C VAL A 6 17.45 -8.08 0.67
N ALA A 7 16.32 -8.67 0.29
CA ALA A 7 16.02 -10.05 0.61
C ALA A 7 16.88 -11.01 -0.21
N THR A 8 17.50 -11.96 0.51
CA THR A 8 17.97 -13.22 -0.08
C THR A 8 16.78 -14.02 -0.64
N ASP A 9 17.05 -14.99 -1.52
CA ASP A 9 15.98 -15.80 -2.11
C ASP A 9 15.17 -16.59 -1.07
N VAL A 10 15.82 -17.06 0.00
CA VAL A 10 15.15 -17.75 1.11
C VAL A 10 14.18 -16.81 1.83
N GLN A 11 14.61 -15.58 2.13
CA GLN A 11 13.74 -14.60 2.77
C GLN A 11 12.58 -14.20 1.85
N TYR A 12 12.86 -14.03 0.55
CA TYR A 12 11.83 -13.70 -0.42
C TYR A 12 10.73 -14.77 -0.48
N ASP A 13 11.12 -16.05 -0.48
CA ASP A 13 10.20 -17.19 -0.42
C ASP A 13 9.34 -17.16 0.85
N GLU A 14 9.95 -16.94 2.02
CA GLU A 14 9.23 -16.81 3.30
C GLU A 14 8.21 -15.65 3.29
N TYR A 15 8.57 -14.50 2.69
CA TYR A 15 7.65 -13.37 2.58
C TYR A 15 6.53 -13.62 1.61
N PHE A 16 6.81 -14.28 0.49
CA PHE A 16 5.78 -14.65 -0.46
C PHE A 16 4.81 -15.66 0.16
N ALA A 17 5.31 -16.67 0.87
CA ALA A 17 4.48 -17.64 1.58
C ALA A 17 3.53 -16.96 2.59
N ARG A 18 4.06 -16.01 3.38
CA ARG A 18 3.23 -15.20 4.29
C ARG A 18 2.22 -14.33 3.56
N PHE A 19 2.59 -13.77 2.42
CA PHE A 19 1.70 -12.97 1.60
C PHE A 19 0.53 -13.83 1.07
N ALA A 20 0.83 -15.01 0.52
CA ALA A 20 -0.15 -15.95 0.00
C ALA A 20 -1.09 -16.52 1.09
N ASP A 21 -0.60 -16.66 2.32
CA ASP A 21 -1.41 -17.06 3.48
C ASP A 21 -2.43 -15.98 3.87
N ILE A 22 -2.05 -14.70 3.80
CA ILE A 22 -2.95 -13.58 4.09
C ILE A 22 -3.95 -13.36 2.95
N PHE A 23 -3.48 -13.40 1.71
CA PHE A 23 -4.27 -13.19 0.50
C PHE A 23 -4.50 -14.51 -0.21
N THR A 24 -5.42 -15.30 0.35
CA THR A 24 -5.80 -16.62 -0.20
C THR A 24 -6.15 -16.54 -1.68
N GLN A 25 -5.71 -17.56 -2.43
CA GLN A 25 -5.84 -17.63 -3.87
C GLN A 25 -7.31 -17.52 -4.31
N PRO A 26 -7.57 -16.86 -5.46
CA PRO A 26 -8.92 -16.67 -5.95
C PRO A 26 -9.62 -17.99 -6.29
N THR A 27 -10.95 -17.98 -6.26
CA THR A 27 -11.76 -19.05 -6.86
C THR A 27 -11.68 -19.00 -8.40
N ALA A 28 -12.16 -20.04 -9.10
CA ALA A 28 -12.07 -20.14 -10.55
C ALA A 28 -12.65 -18.94 -11.33
N ASP A 29 -13.64 -18.24 -10.76
CA ASP A 29 -14.30 -17.09 -11.39
C ASP A 29 -13.72 -15.73 -10.97
N THR A 30 -12.63 -15.73 -10.21
CA THR A 30 -12.00 -14.49 -9.70
C THR A 30 -10.61 -14.34 -10.31
N LEU A 31 -10.37 -13.20 -10.96
CA LEU A 31 -9.06 -12.83 -11.44
C LEU A 31 -8.32 -12.05 -10.34
N MET A 32 -7.17 -12.56 -9.91
CA MET A 32 -6.26 -11.86 -8.99
C MET A 32 -5.04 -11.38 -9.75
N ILE A 33 -4.82 -10.07 -9.77
CA ILE A 33 -3.75 -9.41 -10.52
C ILE A 33 -2.76 -8.79 -9.54
N TYR A 34 -1.49 -9.06 -9.76
CA TYR A 34 -0.40 -8.42 -9.04
C TYR A 34 0.46 -7.62 -10.02
N ILE A 35 0.71 -6.37 -9.67
CA ILE A 35 1.66 -5.51 -10.36
C ILE A 35 2.70 -5.03 -9.33
N PRO A 36 3.97 -4.85 -9.73
CA PRO A 36 5.02 -4.52 -8.79
C PRO A 36 4.97 -3.04 -8.41
N GLY A 37 5.24 -2.76 -7.13
CA GLY A 37 5.60 -1.43 -6.66
C GLY A 37 7.07 -1.09 -6.86
N ASP A 38 7.46 0.12 -6.48
CA ASP A 38 8.86 0.54 -6.36
C ASP A 38 9.66 -0.36 -5.41
N ASN A 39 9.10 -0.61 -4.23
CA ASN A 39 9.71 -1.46 -3.21
C ASN A 39 9.85 -2.94 -3.62
N ASP A 40 8.94 -3.43 -4.47
CA ASP A 40 8.99 -4.80 -5.02
C ASP A 40 10.16 -5.01 -5.96
N LEU A 41 10.53 -3.98 -6.70
CA LEU A 41 11.64 -4.00 -7.65
C LEU A 41 12.95 -3.51 -7.04
N GLY A 42 12.94 -3.21 -5.72
CA GLY A 42 14.11 -2.79 -4.97
C GLY A 42 14.52 -1.34 -5.24
N ARG A 43 13.59 -0.50 -5.70
CA ARG A 43 13.88 0.91 -5.94
C ARG A 43 13.73 1.71 -4.64
N ASP A 44 14.85 2.02 -4.01
CA ASP A 44 14.94 3.06 -2.96
C ASP A 44 15.69 4.28 -3.52
N GLY A 45 15.03 5.42 -3.59
CA GLY A 45 15.59 6.65 -4.16
C GLY A 45 15.95 6.57 -5.65
N LEU A 46 17.25 6.73 -5.97
CA LEU A 46 17.79 6.84 -7.34
C LEU A 46 18.43 5.55 -7.86
N GLU A 47 18.36 4.45 -7.11
CA GLU A 47 18.98 3.20 -7.54
C GLU A 47 18.32 2.63 -8.81
N PRO A 48 19.11 2.14 -9.77
CA PRO A 48 18.57 1.52 -10.97
C PRO A 48 17.86 0.21 -10.60
N ILE A 49 16.74 -0.06 -11.28
CA ILE A 49 15.99 -1.30 -11.09
C ILE A 49 16.79 -2.47 -11.65
N SER A 50 17.06 -3.48 -10.81
CA SER A 50 17.72 -4.70 -11.22
C SER A 50 16.79 -5.58 -12.07
N ALA A 51 17.30 -6.09 -13.19
CA ALA A 51 16.60 -7.07 -14.02
C ALA A 51 16.27 -8.36 -13.25
N GLU A 52 17.12 -8.72 -12.28
CA GLU A 52 16.92 -9.87 -11.40
C GLU A 52 15.68 -9.67 -10.51
N ASN A 53 15.49 -8.47 -9.95
CA ASN A 53 14.33 -8.16 -9.10
C ASN A 53 13.02 -8.21 -9.90
N VAL A 54 13.04 -7.67 -11.12
CA VAL A 54 11.91 -7.75 -12.05
C VAL A 54 11.59 -9.21 -12.37
N GLN A 55 12.59 -10.02 -12.68
CA GLN A 55 12.40 -11.43 -13.00
C GLN A 55 11.89 -12.23 -11.78
N ARG A 56 12.41 -11.94 -10.59
CA ARG A 56 11.98 -12.57 -9.34
C ARG A 56 10.53 -12.24 -9.03
N PHE A 57 10.12 -10.97 -9.13
CA PHE A 57 8.71 -10.59 -8.97
C PHE A 57 7.80 -11.33 -9.96
N ARG A 58 8.19 -11.35 -11.24
CA ARG A 58 7.43 -12.05 -12.30
C ARG A 58 7.22 -13.52 -11.98
N GLN A 59 8.23 -14.21 -11.48
CA GLN A 59 8.16 -15.64 -11.16
C GLN A 59 7.22 -15.93 -10.00
N TYR A 60 7.32 -15.18 -8.91
CA TYR A 60 6.50 -15.43 -7.71
C TYR A 60 5.04 -15.00 -7.90
N PHE A 61 4.81 -13.87 -8.56
CA PHE A 61 3.47 -13.29 -8.71
C PHE A 61 2.78 -13.61 -10.04
N ALA A 62 3.43 -14.41 -10.90
CA ALA A 62 2.97 -14.71 -12.26
C ALA A 62 2.55 -13.42 -13.02
N GLU A 63 3.36 -12.37 -12.91
CA GLU A 63 3.09 -11.09 -13.57
C GLU A 63 2.99 -11.27 -15.09
N GLN A 64 1.97 -10.67 -15.68
CA GLN A 64 1.71 -10.68 -17.12
C GLN A 64 1.60 -9.24 -17.64
N PRO A 65 1.76 -9.03 -18.96
CA PRO A 65 1.60 -7.69 -19.55
C PRO A 65 0.13 -7.25 -19.56
N SER A 66 -0.81 -8.18 -19.69
CA SER A 66 -2.24 -7.89 -19.65
C SER A 66 -3.04 -9.11 -19.19
N TRP A 67 -4.28 -8.86 -18.77
CA TRP A 67 -5.25 -9.90 -18.38
C TRP A 67 -6.63 -9.56 -18.93
N GLU A 68 -7.43 -10.58 -19.22
CA GLU A 68 -8.78 -10.42 -19.75
C GLU A 68 -9.80 -11.10 -18.84
N LEU A 69 -10.90 -10.41 -18.56
CA LEU A 69 -12.02 -10.93 -17.79
C LEU A 69 -13.24 -11.10 -18.69
N LEU A 70 -13.42 -12.33 -19.17
CA LEU A 70 -14.61 -12.78 -19.93
C LEU A 70 -14.97 -11.89 -21.13
N GLY A 71 -13.99 -11.30 -21.83
CA GLY A 71 -14.22 -10.37 -22.94
C GLY A 71 -14.84 -9.02 -22.56
N ARG A 72 -15.07 -8.76 -21.27
CA ARG A 72 -15.74 -7.53 -20.80
C ARG A 72 -14.77 -6.45 -20.35
N ALA A 73 -13.61 -6.85 -19.86
CA ALA A 73 -12.59 -5.94 -19.41
C ALA A 73 -11.21 -6.51 -19.72
N LYS A 74 -10.32 -5.65 -20.19
CA LYS A 74 -8.90 -5.94 -20.39
C LYS A 74 -8.08 -5.02 -19.49
N PHE A 75 -7.27 -5.64 -18.64
CA PHE A 75 -6.40 -4.97 -17.70
C PHE A 75 -5.00 -4.93 -18.29
N TYR A 76 -4.43 -3.73 -18.42
CA TYR A 76 -3.07 -3.52 -18.92
C TYR A 76 -2.16 -3.14 -17.77
N ASN A 77 -1.04 -3.87 -17.63
CA ASN A 77 0.03 -3.53 -16.71
C ASN A 77 0.87 -2.40 -17.31
N ILE A 78 0.58 -1.15 -16.96
CA ILE A 78 1.34 0.01 -17.40
C ILE A 78 2.37 0.32 -16.31
N ASN A 79 3.50 -0.36 -16.34
CA ASN A 79 4.46 -0.32 -15.25
C ASN A 79 5.37 0.91 -15.38
N ARG A 80 4.97 2.01 -14.73
CA ARG A 80 5.75 3.25 -14.65
C ARG A 80 7.02 3.12 -13.79
N VAL A 81 7.12 2.10 -12.92
CA VAL A 81 8.30 1.89 -12.09
C VAL A 81 9.48 1.46 -12.98
N SER A 82 9.29 0.41 -13.78
CA SER A 82 10.29 -0.10 -14.73
C SER A 82 10.22 0.55 -16.13
N MET A 83 9.27 1.46 -16.36
CA MET A 83 9.01 2.11 -17.66
C MET A 83 8.72 1.10 -18.77
N THR A 84 7.95 0.04 -18.48
CA THR A 84 7.61 -1.02 -19.43
C THR A 84 6.13 -0.99 -19.79
N LEU A 85 5.84 -1.17 -21.07
CA LEU A 85 4.49 -1.31 -21.62
C LEU A 85 4.21 -2.77 -22.04
N PRO A 86 2.94 -3.16 -22.13
CA PRO A 86 2.54 -4.40 -22.76
C PRO A 86 3.05 -4.47 -24.22
N PRO A 87 3.28 -5.67 -24.78
CA PRO A 87 3.62 -5.84 -26.20
C PRO A 87 2.53 -5.25 -27.13
N ALA A 88 2.93 -4.79 -28.32
CA ALA A 88 1.98 -4.23 -29.29
C ALA A 88 0.92 -5.24 -29.78
N ASP A 89 1.24 -6.54 -29.74
CA ASP A 89 0.30 -7.61 -30.12
C ASP A 89 -0.88 -7.75 -29.14
N ASP A 90 -0.77 -7.15 -27.94
CA ASP A 90 -1.88 -7.08 -26.99
C ASP A 90 -2.94 -6.02 -27.37
N LEU A 91 -2.74 -5.27 -28.46
CA LEU A 91 -3.69 -4.27 -28.99
C LEU A 91 -4.89 -4.91 -29.72
N ASN A 92 -5.56 -5.88 -29.09
CA ASN A 92 -6.85 -6.34 -29.59
C ASN A 92 -7.96 -5.45 -29.01
N TYR A 93 -8.36 -4.44 -29.77
CA TYR A 93 -9.41 -3.51 -29.36
C TYR A 93 -10.78 -4.11 -29.64
N ASP A 94 -11.41 -4.69 -28.62
CA ASP A 94 -12.84 -4.99 -28.63
C ASP A 94 -13.62 -3.78 -28.12
N ALA A 95 -14.50 -3.23 -28.96
CA ALA A 95 -15.33 -2.08 -28.62
C ALA A 95 -16.30 -2.35 -27.44
N GLN A 96 -16.58 -3.62 -27.14
CA GLN A 96 -17.41 -4.03 -26.00
C GLN A 96 -16.59 -4.27 -24.72
N SER A 97 -15.27 -4.43 -24.84
CA SER A 97 -14.36 -4.63 -23.72
C SER A 97 -13.84 -3.31 -23.18
N ARG A 98 -13.72 -3.20 -21.86
CA ARG A 98 -13.24 -2.00 -21.17
C ARG A 98 -11.74 -2.06 -20.99
N SER A 99 -11.05 -1.01 -21.43
CA SER A 99 -9.60 -0.87 -21.28
C SER A 99 -9.28 -0.26 -19.92
N ILE A 100 -8.66 -1.03 -19.03
CA ILE A 100 -8.34 -0.61 -17.67
C ILE A 100 -6.82 -0.61 -17.50
N PHE A 101 -6.24 0.53 -17.13
CA PHE A 101 -4.82 0.59 -16.80
C PHE A 101 -4.62 0.33 -15.31
N LEU A 102 -3.62 -0.51 -15.02
CA LEU A 102 -3.10 -0.73 -13.69
C LEU A 102 -1.66 -0.23 -13.65
N SER A 103 -1.36 0.68 -12.73
CA SER A 103 0.00 1.18 -12.50
C SER A 103 0.25 1.38 -11.02
N HIS A 104 1.46 1.15 -10.52
CA HIS A 104 1.77 1.51 -9.14
C HIS A 104 1.89 3.04 -8.98
N MET A 105 2.61 3.70 -9.88
CA MET A 105 2.78 5.16 -9.86
C MET A 105 1.74 5.82 -10.76
N SER A 106 1.25 7.01 -10.38
CA SER A 106 0.30 7.77 -11.22
C SER A 106 0.83 7.95 -12.66
N LEU A 107 -0.03 7.84 -13.66
CA LEU A 107 0.32 8.10 -15.06
C LEU A 107 0.02 9.55 -15.47
N LEU A 108 -0.88 10.23 -14.74
CA LEU A 108 -1.25 11.63 -15.03
C LEU A 108 -0.38 12.63 -14.27
N LYS A 109 0.01 12.33 -13.02
CA LYS A 109 0.87 13.20 -12.21
C LYS A 109 2.27 13.21 -12.80
N SER A 110 2.78 14.38 -13.16
CA SER A 110 4.07 14.52 -13.85
C SER A 110 4.19 13.61 -15.07
N ALA A 111 3.14 13.56 -15.90
CA ALA A 111 3.11 12.75 -17.11
C ALA A 111 4.24 13.14 -18.09
N GLY A 112 4.73 12.15 -18.83
CA GLY A 112 5.76 12.34 -19.85
C GLY A 112 5.51 11.45 -21.08
N GLU A 113 6.54 11.28 -21.91
CA GLU A 113 6.44 10.50 -23.15
C GLU A 113 5.92 9.07 -22.91
N PHE A 114 6.36 8.41 -21.83
CA PHE A 114 5.86 7.09 -21.46
C PHE A 114 4.34 7.08 -21.24
N SER A 115 3.81 8.05 -20.47
CA SER A 115 2.37 8.16 -20.22
C SER A 115 1.59 8.44 -21.51
N ALA A 116 2.11 9.33 -22.37
CA ALA A 116 1.50 9.65 -23.65
C ALA A 116 1.46 8.43 -24.58
N GLN A 117 2.58 7.71 -24.70
CA GLN A 117 2.67 6.49 -25.49
C GLN A 117 1.67 5.42 -25.01
N ALA A 118 1.56 5.20 -23.69
CA ALA A 118 0.61 4.25 -23.12
C ALA A 118 -0.85 4.64 -23.46
N VAL A 119 -1.20 5.91 -23.22
CA VAL A 119 -2.56 6.42 -23.45
C VAL A 119 -2.93 6.39 -24.94
N ASP A 120 -1.99 6.71 -25.83
CA ASP A 120 -2.21 6.71 -27.27
C ASP A 120 -2.38 5.29 -27.82
N ALA A 121 -1.53 4.36 -27.39
CA ALA A 121 -1.55 2.98 -27.84
C ALA A 121 -2.77 2.23 -27.31
N PHE A 122 -2.99 2.21 -25.98
CA PHE A 122 -3.95 1.30 -25.35
C PHE A 122 -5.27 1.94 -24.93
N ARG A 123 -5.42 3.28 -25.07
CA ARG A 123 -6.67 4.05 -24.91
C ARG A 123 -7.52 3.64 -23.69
N PRO A 124 -7.11 3.99 -22.46
CA PRO A 124 -7.81 3.55 -21.25
C PRO A 124 -9.19 4.20 -21.12
N ASP A 125 -10.18 3.45 -20.64
CA ASP A 125 -11.42 4.00 -20.12
C ASP A 125 -11.24 4.52 -18.67
N VAL A 126 -10.40 3.83 -17.88
CA VAL A 126 -10.04 4.22 -16.51
C VAL A 126 -8.62 3.77 -16.16
N ILE A 127 -7.93 4.58 -15.36
CA ILE A 127 -6.60 4.30 -14.82
C ILE A 127 -6.72 4.14 -13.31
N PHE A 128 -6.23 3.02 -12.77
CA PHE A 128 -6.03 2.82 -11.34
C PHE A 128 -4.55 2.89 -11.01
N SER A 129 -4.21 3.81 -10.12
CA SER A 129 -2.85 4.04 -9.65
C SER A 129 -2.76 3.94 -8.13
N ALA A 130 -1.54 3.86 -7.58
CA ALA A 130 -1.31 3.78 -6.14
C ALA A 130 -0.19 4.74 -5.71
N ASN A 131 0.74 4.27 -4.87
CA ASN A 131 1.95 4.93 -4.39
C ASN A 131 1.80 6.17 -3.48
N ASP A 132 0.85 7.08 -3.74
CA ASP A 132 0.65 8.32 -2.96
C ASP A 132 0.03 8.08 -1.57
N HIS A 133 -0.26 6.82 -1.21
CA HIS A 133 -0.86 6.37 0.07
C HIS A 133 -2.15 7.12 0.46
N SER A 134 -2.88 7.65 -0.52
CA SER A 134 -4.05 8.48 -0.32
C SER A 134 -5.03 8.31 -1.47
N SER A 135 -6.33 8.36 -1.13
CA SER A 135 -7.39 8.24 -2.12
C SER A 135 -7.60 9.57 -2.83
N LYS A 136 -7.37 9.61 -4.15
CA LYS A 136 -7.51 10.82 -4.97
C LYS A 136 -8.07 10.49 -6.36
N VAL A 137 -8.53 11.52 -7.05
CA VAL A 137 -9.03 11.44 -8.44
C VAL A 137 -8.53 12.60 -9.27
N ALA A 138 -8.25 12.34 -10.54
CA ALA A 138 -8.09 13.37 -11.55
C ALA A 138 -8.91 13.02 -12.78
N THR A 139 -9.47 14.06 -13.41
CA THR A 139 -10.08 13.95 -14.73
C THR A 139 -9.52 15.05 -15.61
N VAL A 140 -8.82 14.70 -16.67
CA VAL A 140 -8.08 15.68 -17.50
C VAL A 140 -8.37 15.46 -18.99
N PRO A 141 -8.44 16.53 -19.80
CA PRO A 141 -8.40 16.37 -21.25
C PRO A 141 -7.09 15.71 -21.68
N LYS A 142 -7.17 14.72 -22.58
CA LYS A 142 -5.98 14.05 -23.16
C LYS A 142 -5.01 15.06 -23.79
N SER A 143 -5.52 16.13 -24.38
CA SER A 143 -4.70 17.21 -24.98
C SER A 143 -3.81 17.95 -23.98
N ARG A 144 -4.12 17.91 -22.68
CA ARG A 144 -3.34 18.56 -21.63
C ARG A 144 -2.35 17.63 -20.93
N LEU A 145 -2.28 16.36 -21.31
CA LEU A 145 -1.47 15.35 -20.62
C LEU A 145 -0.01 15.77 -20.48
N LEU A 146 0.59 16.41 -21.50
CA LEU A 146 1.99 16.85 -21.49
C LEU A 146 2.17 18.35 -21.19
N MET A 147 1.08 19.10 -20.95
CA MET A 147 1.12 20.57 -20.88
C MET A 147 1.13 21.13 -19.46
N GLU A 148 0.51 20.42 -18.51
CA GLU A 148 0.29 20.91 -17.15
C GLU A 148 0.64 19.81 -16.16
N ASP A 149 1.16 20.18 -14.98
CA ASP A 149 1.25 19.23 -13.88
C ASP A 149 -0.15 18.99 -13.31
N ILE A 150 -0.60 17.74 -13.41
CA ILE A 150 -1.98 17.37 -13.12
C ILE A 150 -2.13 17.21 -11.61
N THR A 151 -3.01 18.02 -11.01
CA THR A 151 -3.34 17.93 -9.59
C THR A 151 -4.52 17.00 -9.36
N HIS A 152 -4.30 15.95 -8.58
CA HIS A 152 -5.37 15.06 -8.11
C HIS A 152 -6.10 15.66 -6.91
N SER A 153 -7.43 15.66 -6.99
CA SER A 153 -8.31 16.07 -5.91
C SER A 153 -8.57 14.91 -4.94
N PRO A 154 -8.71 15.15 -3.63
CA PRO A 154 -9.03 14.07 -2.69
C PRO A 154 -10.37 13.40 -3.02
N LEU A 155 -10.41 12.06 -2.91
CA LEU A 155 -11.59 11.25 -3.22
C LEU A 155 -11.99 10.42 -1.99
N ASN A 156 -13.22 10.54 -1.52
CA ASN A 156 -13.75 9.75 -0.39
C ASN A 156 -12.98 9.90 0.95
N VAL A 157 -12.20 10.97 1.15
CA VAL A 157 -11.33 11.13 2.32
C VAL A 157 -11.97 11.86 3.51
N ASP A 158 -12.97 12.71 3.22
CA ASP A 158 -13.63 13.56 4.21
C ASP A 158 -14.51 12.71 5.11
N ARG A 159 -14.49 12.98 6.42
CA ARG A 159 -15.18 12.13 7.41
C ARG A 159 -16.66 11.93 7.08
N SER A 160 -17.35 12.97 6.61
CA SER A 160 -18.77 12.90 6.24
C SER A 160 -19.03 12.21 4.91
N LYS A 161 -18.04 12.12 4.02
CA LYS A 161 -18.17 11.59 2.65
C LYS A 161 -17.45 10.25 2.44
N ARG A 162 -16.94 9.63 3.51
CA ARG A 162 -16.17 8.38 3.41
C ARG A 162 -17.00 7.21 2.86
N HIS A 163 -18.30 7.23 3.13
CA HIS A 163 -19.25 6.19 2.72
C HIS A 163 -19.89 6.49 1.37
N ASP A 164 -19.64 7.65 0.79
CA ASP A 164 -20.23 8.03 -0.49
C ASP A 164 -19.71 7.10 -1.59
N VAL A 165 -20.54 6.87 -2.60
CA VAL A 165 -20.12 6.15 -3.80
C VAL A 165 -20.01 7.18 -4.92
N SER A 166 -18.79 7.39 -5.40
CA SER A 166 -18.52 8.27 -6.52
C SER A 166 -18.90 7.57 -7.81
N VAL A 167 -19.63 8.27 -8.68
CA VAL A 167 -20.12 7.71 -9.95
C VAL A 167 -19.50 8.48 -11.10
N PHE A 168 -18.94 7.77 -12.07
CA PHE A 168 -18.30 8.32 -13.25
C PHE A 168 -18.93 7.70 -14.51
N ASP A 169 -19.25 8.56 -15.47
CA ASP A 169 -19.74 8.14 -16.79
C ASP A 169 -18.56 8.08 -17.77
N LEU A 170 -18.12 6.86 -18.07
CA LEU A 170 -16.98 6.59 -18.93
C LEU A 170 -17.28 6.90 -20.41
N ALA A 171 -18.53 6.76 -20.86
CA ALA A 171 -18.92 7.12 -22.23
C ALA A 171 -18.75 8.62 -22.45
N SER A 172 -19.27 9.44 -21.54
CA SER A 172 -19.13 10.90 -21.59
C SER A 172 -17.66 11.33 -21.56
N LEU A 173 -16.84 10.72 -20.70
CA LEU A 173 -15.41 11.01 -20.62
C LEU A 173 -14.68 10.67 -21.92
N ARG A 174 -14.95 9.49 -22.50
CA ARG A 174 -14.38 9.05 -23.77
C ARG A 174 -14.77 9.98 -24.93
N LEU A 175 -16.04 10.39 -25.02
CA LEU A 175 -16.51 11.34 -26.04
C LEU A 175 -15.80 12.70 -25.91
N GLN A 176 -15.57 13.15 -24.68
CA GLN A 176 -14.86 14.39 -24.39
C GLN A 176 -13.33 14.24 -24.46
N GLN A 177 -12.81 13.06 -24.81
CA GLN A 177 -11.38 12.74 -24.81
C GLN A 177 -10.72 13.07 -23.47
N ARG A 178 -11.38 12.73 -22.37
CA ARG A 178 -10.89 12.92 -21.01
C ARG A 178 -10.43 11.61 -20.41
N LEU A 179 -9.30 11.66 -19.71
CA LEU A 179 -8.72 10.57 -18.96
C LEU A 179 -9.22 10.65 -17.52
N LEU A 180 -9.59 9.50 -16.94
CA LEU A 180 -9.92 9.34 -15.53
C LEU A 180 -8.83 8.52 -14.85
N GLU A 181 -8.23 9.08 -13.80
CA GLU A 181 -7.32 8.34 -12.94
C GLU A 181 -7.79 8.40 -11.49
N ILE A 182 -7.85 7.23 -10.86
CA ILE A 182 -8.15 7.06 -9.44
C ILE A 182 -6.90 6.53 -8.75
N LEU A 183 -6.39 7.28 -7.78
CA LEU A 183 -5.30 6.85 -6.90
C LEU A 183 -5.94 6.12 -5.72
N VAL A 184 -5.64 4.84 -5.61
CA VAL A 184 -6.13 3.93 -4.58
C VAL A 184 -5.24 4.08 -3.33
N PRO A 185 -5.82 4.22 -2.12
CA PRO A 185 -5.03 4.30 -0.91
C PRO A 185 -4.32 2.98 -0.61
N THR A 186 -3.25 3.04 0.19
CA THR A 186 -2.60 1.83 0.68
C THR A 186 -3.51 1.11 1.69
N CYS A 187 -3.45 -0.22 1.71
CA CYS A 187 -4.14 -1.05 2.70
C CYS A 187 -3.23 -1.42 3.89
N SER A 188 -2.01 -0.88 3.96
CA SER A 188 -1.03 -1.21 5.00
C SER A 188 -0.50 0.04 5.73
N TYR A 189 -0.20 -0.11 7.01
CA TYR A 189 0.37 0.95 7.86
C TYR A 189 1.86 1.21 7.64
N ARG A 190 2.51 0.41 6.79
CA ARG A 190 3.97 0.38 6.66
C ARG A 190 4.57 1.75 6.39
N MET A 191 3.90 2.53 5.53
CA MET A 191 4.41 3.83 5.07
C MET A 191 3.95 5.01 5.94
N GLY A 192 3.58 4.75 7.20
CA GLY A 192 3.09 5.79 8.11
C GLY A 192 1.71 6.34 7.75
N ALA A 193 1.01 5.72 6.81
CA ALA A 193 -0.29 6.17 6.33
C ALA A 193 -1.36 5.95 7.39
N MET A 194 -1.94 7.03 7.92
CA MET A 194 -3.00 6.94 8.94
C MET A 194 -4.33 6.43 8.38
N LYS A 195 -4.66 6.80 7.14
CA LYS A 195 -5.91 6.44 6.47
C LYS A 195 -5.63 5.36 5.44
N ILE A 196 -5.90 4.11 5.81
CA ILE A 196 -5.69 2.95 4.94
C ILE A 196 -7.02 2.29 4.59
N GLY A 197 -7.09 1.67 3.42
CA GLY A 197 -8.31 1.05 2.92
C GLY A 197 -8.08 0.31 1.62
N TYR A 198 -9.15 -0.31 1.14
CA TYR A 198 -9.20 -0.97 -0.15
C TYR A 198 -10.07 -0.15 -1.10
N GLY A 199 -9.58 0.13 -2.31
CA GLY A 199 -10.43 0.65 -3.37
C GLY A 199 -11.46 -0.40 -3.77
N TYR A 200 -12.71 0.01 -3.95
CA TYR A 200 -13.77 -0.87 -4.44
C TYR A 200 -14.46 -0.20 -5.62
N ALA A 201 -14.38 -0.86 -6.77
CA ALA A 201 -14.93 -0.39 -8.03
C ALA A 201 -15.96 -1.39 -8.56
N VAL A 202 -17.07 -0.88 -9.11
CA VAL A 202 -18.05 -1.66 -9.85
C VAL A 202 -18.20 -1.02 -11.22
N LEU A 203 -18.00 -1.82 -12.27
CA LEU A 203 -18.15 -1.41 -13.65
C LEU A 203 -19.44 -2.03 -14.21
N ASP A 204 -20.42 -1.18 -14.51
CA ASP A 204 -21.72 -1.56 -15.04
C ASP A 204 -21.96 -0.81 -16.35
N GLY A 205 -21.63 -1.46 -17.47
CA GLY A 205 -21.61 -0.83 -18.79
C GLY A 205 -20.57 0.30 -18.86
N ASP A 206 -21.03 1.53 -19.12
CA ASP A 206 -20.22 2.75 -19.11
C ASP A 206 -20.20 3.45 -17.75
N THR A 207 -20.90 2.93 -16.73
CA THR A 207 -20.94 3.54 -15.41
C THR A 207 -19.90 2.89 -14.49
N LEU A 208 -18.93 3.67 -14.04
CA LEU A 208 -17.99 3.28 -12.99
C LEU A 208 -18.44 3.84 -11.65
N LYS A 209 -18.69 2.96 -10.69
CA LYS A 209 -18.94 3.32 -9.29
C LYS A 209 -17.70 3.01 -8.47
N TYR A 210 -17.23 3.95 -7.68
CA TYR A 210 -16.04 3.78 -6.85
C TYR A 210 -16.28 4.27 -5.42
N THR A 211 -15.74 3.53 -4.45
CA THR A 211 -15.61 3.97 -3.07
C THR A 211 -14.35 3.38 -2.44
N VAL A 212 -14.07 3.78 -1.20
CA VAL A 212 -12.98 3.20 -0.42
C VAL A 212 -13.56 2.48 0.80
N LEU A 213 -13.24 1.20 0.92
CA LEU A 213 -13.49 0.40 2.10
C LEU A 213 -12.42 0.75 3.15
N TRP A 214 -12.67 1.83 3.89
CA TRP A 214 -11.77 2.31 4.93
C TRP A 214 -11.66 1.30 6.08
N THR A 215 -10.44 1.00 6.49
CA THR A 215 -10.19 0.11 7.62
C THR A 215 -9.96 0.90 8.92
N ALA A 216 -10.06 0.21 10.05
CA ALA A 216 -9.95 0.83 11.37
C ALA A 216 -8.54 1.36 11.64
N GLN A 217 -8.40 2.66 11.93
CA GLN A 217 -7.11 3.32 12.18
C GLN A 217 -6.43 2.82 13.45
N ARG A 218 -5.45 1.92 13.33
CA ARG A 218 -4.79 1.23 14.45
C ARG A 218 -3.89 2.11 15.34
N TYR A 219 -3.52 3.31 14.89
CA TYR A 219 -2.64 4.21 15.64
C TYR A 219 -3.24 4.65 16.97
N TYR A 220 -4.56 4.88 17.03
CA TYR A 220 -5.23 5.27 18.28
C TYR A 220 -5.26 4.12 19.28
N GLN A 221 -5.48 2.89 18.81
CA GLN A 221 -5.41 1.69 19.66
C GLN A 221 -3.98 1.50 20.18
N LEU A 222 -2.96 1.64 19.32
CA LEU A 222 -1.56 1.53 19.73
C LEU A 222 -1.17 2.61 20.77
N ALA A 223 -1.65 3.84 20.58
CA ALA A 223 -1.48 4.91 21.56
C ALA A 223 -2.18 4.56 22.89
N SER A 224 -3.41 4.04 22.84
CA SER A 224 -4.14 3.61 24.04
C SER A 224 -3.42 2.46 24.79
N TYR A 225 -2.85 1.50 24.06
CA TYR A 225 -2.05 0.42 24.66
C TYR A 225 -0.79 0.96 25.31
N SER A 226 -0.10 1.90 24.67
CA SER A 226 1.07 2.56 25.25
C SER A 226 0.72 3.29 26.54
N LEU A 227 -0.39 4.02 26.56
CA LEU A 227 -0.87 4.74 27.75
C LEU A 227 -1.27 3.82 28.91
N LEU A 228 -1.67 2.57 28.66
CA LEU A 228 -2.02 1.61 29.70
C LEU A 228 -0.83 0.79 30.18
N ILE A 229 -0.02 0.29 29.25
CA ILE A 229 1.08 -0.65 29.54
C ILE A 229 2.26 0.07 30.21
N ILE A 230 2.59 1.30 29.79
CA ILE A 230 3.75 2.02 30.34
C ILE A 230 3.56 2.31 31.84
N PRO A 231 2.44 2.91 32.31
CA PRO A 231 2.22 3.12 33.73
C PRO A 231 2.14 1.81 34.52
N LEU A 232 1.52 0.78 33.96
CA LEU A 232 1.45 -0.53 34.61
C LEU A 232 2.85 -1.12 34.84
N LYS A 233 3.72 -1.08 33.83
CA LYS A 233 5.12 -1.52 33.97
C LYS A 233 5.89 -0.70 35.00
N LEU A 234 5.69 0.62 35.04
CA LEU A 234 6.32 1.49 36.03
C LEU A 234 5.86 1.16 37.45
N LEU A 235 4.55 0.96 37.66
CA LEU A 235 3.99 0.60 38.95
C LEU A 235 4.49 -0.78 39.41
N CYS A 236 4.44 -1.79 38.54
CA CYS A 236 4.96 -3.12 38.84
C CYS A 236 6.46 -3.09 39.15
N GLY A 237 7.24 -2.30 38.40
CA GLY A 237 8.67 -2.10 38.65
C GLY A 237 8.94 -1.44 40.00
N GLN A 238 8.14 -0.44 40.39
CA GLN A 238 8.24 0.19 41.72
C GLN A 238 7.93 -0.79 42.86
N ILE A 239 6.87 -1.58 42.72
CA ILE A 239 6.49 -2.63 43.70
C ILE A 239 7.61 -3.66 43.81
N TRP A 240 8.14 -4.14 42.68
CA TRP A 240 9.24 -5.09 42.64
C TRP A 240 10.50 -4.54 43.32
N CYS A 241 10.90 -3.31 42.99
CA CYS A 241 12.03 -2.63 43.64
C CYS A 241 11.81 -2.49 45.15
N ALA A 242 10.59 -2.18 45.60
CA ALA A 242 10.28 -2.08 47.03
C ALA A 242 10.39 -3.43 47.75
N LEU A 243 9.89 -4.51 47.14
CA LEU A 243 10.02 -5.87 47.67
C LEU A 243 11.49 -6.32 47.72
N PHE A 244 12.27 -6.11 46.67
CA PHE A 244 13.69 -6.46 46.63
C PHE A 244 14.51 -5.68 47.66
N LYS A 245 14.26 -4.38 47.82
CA LYS A 245 14.88 -3.58 48.90
C LYS A 245 14.56 -4.17 50.27
N ARG A 246 13.33 -4.63 50.51
CA ARG A 246 12.93 -5.25 51.77
C ARG A 246 13.68 -6.57 52.02
N TYR A 247 13.82 -7.43 51.00
CA TYR A 247 14.55 -8.70 51.14
C TYR A 247 16.07 -8.52 51.27
N TRP A 248 16.69 -7.56 50.57
CA TRP A 248 18.14 -7.29 50.68
C TRP A 248 18.53 -6.48 51.92
N CYS A 249 17.71 -5.54 52.38
CA CYS A 249 18.00 -4.79 53.61
C CYS A 249 17.89 -5.64 54.89
N CYS A 250 17.16 -6.77 54.86
CA CYS A 250 17.12 -7.73 55.97
C CYS A 250 18.46 -8.48 56.20
N CYS A 251 19.43 -8.38 55.28
CA CYS A 251 20.77 -8.96 55.45
C CYS A 251 21.80 -7.97 56.03
N ARG A 252 21.40 -6.77 56.47
CA ARG A 252 22.33 -5.82 57.10
C ARG A 252 22.62 -6.28 58.55
N PRO A 253 23.88 -6.61 58.91
CA PRO A 253 24.20 -7.12 60.22
C PRO A 253 23.87 -6.08 61.29
N ARG A 254 23.06 -6.49 62.27
CA ARG A 254 22.66 -5.68 63.42
C ARG A 254 23.93 -5.43 64.26
N ASN A 255 24.44 -4.19 64.26
CA ASN A 255 25.56 -3.79 65.12
C ASN A 255 25.22 -4.18 66.57
N ARG A 256 25.94 -5.18 67.10
CA ARG A 256 25.90 -5.53 68.51
C ARG A 256 26.52 -4.36 69.27
N THR A 257 25.73 -3.74 70.15
CA THR A 257 26.20 -2.77 71.14
C THR A 257 27.34 -3.38 71.97
N PRO A 258 28.49 -2.69 72.12
CA PRO A 258 29.54 -3.18 73.00
C PRO A 258 29.15 -2.88 74.45
N TYR A 259 29.07 -3.94 75.26
CA TYR A 259 28.97 -3.85 76.71
C TYR A 259 30.27 -3.21 77.27
N LEU A 260 30.14 -2.12 78.02
CA LEU A 260 31.02 -1.82 79.18
C LEU A 260 30.63 -2.78 80.34
N PRO A 261 31.45 -3.00 81.40
CA PRO A 261 32.72 -2.36 81.78
C PRO A 261 33.82 -3.34 82.24
N LEU A 262 35.05 -2.86 82.45
CA LEU A 262 35.98 -3.47 83.42
C LEU A 262 36.65 -2.34 84.23
N HIS A 263 36.21 -2.22 85.48
CA HIS A 263 36.98 -1.60 86.56
C HIS A 263 38.13 -2.54 86.93
N THR A 264 39.35 -2.01 86.97
CA THR A 264 40.49 -2.63 87.67
C THR A 264 40.90 -1.72 88.81
N ASN A 265 41.04 -2.31 90.00
CA ASN A 265 41.61 -1.71 91.21
C ASN A 265 43.06 -1.26 90.99
#